data_AF-A0A9E3FZF1-F1
#
_entry.id   AF-A0A9E3FZF1-F1
#
_cell.length_a   1.000
_cell.length_b   1.000
_cell.length_c   1.000
_cell.angle_alpha   90.00
_cell.angle_beta   90.00
_cell.angle_gamma   90.00
#
_symmetry.space_group_name_H-M   'P 1'
#
loop_
_entity.id
_entity.type
_entity.pdbx_description
1 polymer ?
#
loop_
_entity_poly.entity_id
_entity_poly.type
_entity_poly.pdbx_seq_one_letter_code
_entity_poly.pdbx_strand_id
1 'polypeptide(L)'
;MRELTPDTITDAVLDQMSATPDPRLKEIMACAVKHLHAFAREVNLTPAEWIKGIEFMTAVGRMCTPERQEFILLSDTLGLSALVNGLHDKTAIEEGTHTSLLGPFYREVAPNLPLG
;
A
#
# COMPACT_ATOMS: atom_id res chain seq x y z
N MET A 1 21.11 26.45 -1.33
CA MET A 1 19.82 25.76 -1.11
C MET A 1 19.21 25.52 -2.48
N ARG A 2 18.84 24.28 -2.82
CA ARG A 2 18.12 24.01 -4.07
C ARG A 2 16.76 24.70 -4.00
N GLU A 3 16.32 25.28 -5.11
CA GLU A 3 14.96 25.81 -5.21
C GLU A 3 13.98 24.64 -5.27
N LEU A 4 12.97 24.67 -4.39
CA LEU A 4 11.93 23.64 -4.32
C LEU A 4 10.72 24.13 -5.12
N THR A 5 10.52 23.53 -6.29
CA THR A 5 9.39 23.78 -7.19
C THR A 5 8.58 22.49 -7.36
N PRO A 6 7.37 22.54 -7.94
CA PRO A 6 6.58 21.35 -8.26
C PRO A 6 7.33 20.30 -9.11
N ASP A 7 8.31 20.75 -9.89
CA ASP A 7 9.14 19.89 -10.75
C ASP A 7 10.37 19.34 -10.01
N THR A 8 11.00 20.12 -9.13
CA THR A 8 12.26 19.76 -8.47
C THR A 8 12.10 19.09 -7.10
N ILE A 9 10.92 19.18 -6.48
CA ILE A 9 10.67 18.64 -5.13
C ILE A 9 10.86 17.12 -5.05
N THR A 10 10.52 16.38 -6.12
CA THR A 10 10.68 14.93 -6.15
C THR A 10 12.14 14.52 -5.98
N ASP A 11 13.05 15.15 -6.73
CA ASP A 11 14.48 14.84 -6.66
C ASP A 11 15.07 15.24 -5.32
N ALA A 12 14.62 16.36 -4.75
CA ALA A 12 15.05 16.79 -3.41
C ALA A 12 14.67 15.75 -2.33
N VAL A 13 13.46 15.17 -2.39
CA VAL A 13 13.05 14.11 -1.46
C VAL A 13 13.85 12.83 -1.69
N LEU A 14 14.07 12.43 -2.94
CA LEU A 14 14.86 11.22 -3.26
C LEU A 14 16.31 11.34 -2.79
N ASP A 15 16.92 12.52 -2.93
CA ASP A 15 18.27 12.79 -2.44
C ASP A 15 18.33 12.72 -0.91
N GLN A 16 17.31 13.20 -0.21
CA GLN A 16 17.22 13.08 1.25
C GLN A 16 17.15 11.61 1.70
N MET A 17 16.46 10.75 0.93
CA MET A 17 16.36 9.32 1.19
C MET A 17 17.60 8.53 0.71
N SER A 18 18.58 9.19 0.10
CA SER A 18 19.77 8.50 -0.44
C SER A 18 20.61 7.79 0.63
N ALA A 19 20.53 8.23 1.88
CA ALA A 19 21.25 7.68 3.02
C ALA A 19 20.51 6.54 3.76
N THR A 20 19.35 6.07 3.27
CA THR A 20 18.64 4.93 3.86
C THR A 20 19.54 3.67 3.87
N PRO A 21 19.85 3.07 5.03
CA PRO A 21 20.81 1.97 5.13
C PRO A 21 20.35 0.68 4.47
N ASP A 22 19.05 0.36 4.57
CA ASP A 22 18.45 -0.80 3.93
C ASP A 22 18.24 -0.51 2.42
N PRO A 23 18.96 -1.20 1.52
CA PRO A 23 18.84 -0.98 0.08
C PRO A 23 17.43 -1.26 -0.45
N ARG A 24 16.72 -2.25 0.11
CA ARG A 24 15.38 -2.62 -0.35
C ARG A 24 14.35 -1.60 0.11
N LEU A 25 14.43 -1.16 1.36
CA LEU A 25 13.58 -0.07 1.85
C LEU A 25 13.77 1.21 1.03
N LYS A 26 15.03 1.55 0.71
CA LYS A 26 15.38 2.70 -0.13
C LYS A 26 14.69 2.61 -1.50
N GLU A 27 14.77 1.45 -2.15
CA GLU A 27 14.13 1.21 -3.44
C GLU A 27 12.61 1.36 -3.38
N ILE A 28 11.97 0.71 -2.40
CA ILE A 28 10.51 0.74 -2.21
C ILE A 28 10.04 2.19 -1.99
N MET A 29 10.69 2.91 -1.08
CA MET A 29 10.28 4.27 -0.75
C MET A 29 10.55 5.27 -1.88
N ALA A 30 11.67 5.13 -2.59
CA ALA A 30 11.95 5.95 -3.76
C ALA A 30 10.87 5.78 -4.84
N CYS A 31 10.43 4.54 -5.07
CA CYS A 31 9.34 4.24 -6.00
C CYS A 31 8.01 4.85 -5.53
N ALA A 32 7.65 4.64 -4.26
CA ALA A 32 6.42 5.17 -3.67
C ALA A 32 6.33 6.70 -3.77
N VAL A 33 7.41 7.42 -3.45
CA VAL A 33 7.47 8.89 -3.55
C VAL A 33 7.28 9.35 -5.00
N LYS A 34 7.98 8.71 -5.96
CA LYS A 34 7.86 9.05 -7.39
C LYS A 34 6.42 8.93 -7.88
N HIS A 35 5.76 7.81 -7.57
CA HIS A 35 4.39 7.57 -8.00
C HIS A 35 3.38 8.48 -7.29
N LEU A 36 3.58 8.76 -5.99
CA LEU A 36 2.70 9.67 -5.25
C LEU A 36 2.80 11.11 -5.78
N HIS A 37 4.01 11.59 -6.07
CA HIS A 37 4.21 12.92 -6.68
C HIS A 37 3.68 12.96 -8.12
N ALA A 38 3.83 11.88 -8.89
CA ALA A 38 3.25 11.78 -10.23
C ALA A 38 1.72 11.86 -10.19
N PHE A 39 1.08 11.11 -9.30
CA PHE A 39 -0.37 11.17 -9.06
C PHE A 39 -0.84 12.59 -8.73
N ALA A 40 -0.16 13.26 -7.79
CA ALA A 40 -0.53 14.62 -7.39
C ALA A 40 -0.44 15.63 -8.55
N ARG A 41 0.60 15.51 -9.41
CA ARG A 41 0.73 16.34 -10.62
C ARG A 41 -0.29 15.99 -11.69
N GLU A 42 -0.55 14.70 -11.91
CA GLU A 42 -1.49 14.20 -12.92
C GLU A 42 -2.89 14.75 -12.71
N VAL A 43 -3.37 14.75 -11.45
CA VAL A 43 -4.71 15.25 -11.11
C VAL A 43 -4.73 16.74 -10.78
N ASN A 44 -3.57 17.42 -10.80
CA ASN A 44 -3.39 18.78 -10.31
C ASN A 44 -4.02 18.98 -8.91
N LEU A 45 -3.61 18.12 -7.97
CA LEU A 45 -4.23 17.99 -6.66
C LEU A 45 -4.26 19.33 -5.91
N THR A 46 -5.46 19.78 -5.51
CA THR A 46 -5.62 21.05 -4.81
C THR A 46 -5.34 20.90 -3.30
N PRO A 47 -4.99 21.99 -2.58
CA PRO A 47 -4.82 21.95 -1.13
C PRO A 47 -6.07 21.45 -0.38
N ALA A 48 -7.26 21.80 -0.86
CA ALA A 48 -8.51 21.38 -0.23
C ALA A 48 -8.77 19.87 -0.41
N GLU A 49 -8.50 19.32 -1.60
CA GLU A 49 -8.60 17.88 -1.85
C GLU A 49 -7.54 17.10 -1.09
N TRP A 50 -6.32 17.65 -1.01
CA TRP A 50 -5.25 17.08 -0.21
C TRP A 50 -5.64 16.98 1.28
N ILE A 51 -6.20 18.04 1.88
CA ILE A 51 -6.69 18.00 3.26
C ILE A 51 -7.77 16.92 3.44
N LYS A 52 -8.73 16.81 2.51
CA LYS A 52 -9.75 15.74 2.57
C LYS A 52 -9.13 14.34 2.48
N GLY A 53 -8.11 14.15 1.66
CA GLY A 53 -7.35 12.91 1.59
C GLY A 53 -6.68 12.57 2.93
N ILE A 54 -6.07 13.57 3.59
CA ILE A 54 -5.47 13.40 4.92
C ILE A 54 -6.52 13.07 5.98
N GLU A 55 -7.69 13.72 5.96
CA GLU A 55 -8.81 13.42 6.84
C GLU A 55 -9.32 11.98 6.64
N PHE A 56 -9.45 11.53 5.39
CA PHE A 56 -9.83 10.15 5.06
C PHE A 56 -8.82 9.14 5.62
N MET A 57 -7.52 9.33 5.37
CA MET A 57 -6.48 8.44 5.88
C MET A 57 -6.41 8.44 7.41
N THR A 58 -6.69 9.59 8.03
CA THR A 58 -6.82 9.71 9.49
C THR A 58 -8.02 8.93 10.01
N ALA A 59 -9.17 8.99 9.34
CA ALA A 59 -10.36 8.24 9.71
C ALA A 59 -10.14 6.72 9.57
N VAL A 60 -9.48 6.28 8.50
CA VAL A 60 -9.03 4.89 8.30
C VAL A 60 -8.17 4.43 9.48
N GLY A 61 -7.16 5.21 9.85
CA GLY A 61 -6.31 4.92 11.00
C GLY A 61 -7.09 4.83 12.32
N ARG A 62 -8.02 5.74 12.57
CA ARG A 62 -8.86 5.75 13.78
C ARG A 62 -9.82 4.58 13.88
N MET A 63 -10.19 3.98 12.75
CA MET A 63 -11.10 2.83 12.72
C MET A 63 -10.35 1.49 12.81
N CYS A 64 -9.03 1.51 12.92
CA CYS A 64 -8.24 0.32 13.21
C CYS A 64 -8.36 -0.06 14.69
N THR A 65 -8.67 -1.33 14.97
CA THR A 65 -8.66 -1.96 16.30
C THR A 65 -7.89 -3.28 16.23
N PRO A 66 -7.61 -3.97 17.36
CA PRO A 66 -6.99 -5.30 17.31
C PRO A 66 -7.75 -6.31 16.44
N GLU A 67 -9.07 -6.18 16.34
CA GLU A 67 -9.96 -7.06 15.58
C GLU A 67 -10.28 -6.51 14.18
N ARG A 68 -9.98 -5.24 13.90
CA ARG A 68 -10.34 -4.55 12.66
C ARG A 68 -9.14 -3.85 12.05
N GLN A 69 -8.65 -4.35 10.92
CA GLN A 69 -7.53 -3.74 10.22
C GLN A 69 -8.02 -2.96 8.99
N GLU A 70 -8.28 -1.66 9.16
CA GLU A 70 -8.88 -0.84 8.09
C GLU A 70 -7.91 -0.50 6.94
N PHE A 71 -6.60 -0.47 7.19
CA PHE A 71 -5.63 -0.32 6.12
C PHE A 71 -5.57 -1.55 5.21
N ILE A 72 -5.77 -2.76 5.75
CA ILE A 72 -5.92 -3.99 4.94
C ILE A 72 -7.21 -3.90 4.13
N LEU A 73 -8.33 -3.50 4.74
CA LEU A 73 -9.60 -3.36 4.02
C LEU A 73 -9.54 -2.28 2.93
N LEU A 74 -8.85 -1.15 3.20
CA LEU A 74 -8.57 -0.14 2.18
C LEU A 74 -7.70 -0.73 1.05
N SER A 75 -6.66 -1.49 1.38
CA SER A 75 -5.83 -2.19 0.41
C SER A 75 -6.63 -3.17 -0.46
N ASP A 76 -7.57 -3.90 0.14
CA ASP A 76 -8.45 -4.84 -0.56
C ASP A 76 -9.37 -4.10 -1.55
N THR A 77 -10.00 -3.01 -1.11
CA THR A 77 -10.91 -2.19 -1.96
C THR A 77 -10.20 -1.46 -3.09
N LEU A 78 -8.92 -1.08 -2.89
CA LEU A 78 -8.08 -0.51 -3.94
C LEU A 78 -7.43 -1.58 -4.84
N GLY A 79 -7.60 -2.87 -4.54
CA GLY A 79 -7.02 -3.99 -5.29
C GLY A 79 -5.52 -4.21 -5.05
N LEU A 80 -4.91 -3.47 -4.11
CA LEU A 80 -3.48 -3.59 -3.80
C LEU A 80 -3.13 -4.96 -3.22
N SER A 81 -3.96 -5.49 -2.32
CA SER A 81 -3.74 -6.81 -1.73
C SER A 81 -3.71 -7.90 -2.80
N ALA A 82 -4.66 -7.86 -3.74
CA ALA A 82 -4.73 -8.82 -4.84
C ALA A 82 -3.51 -8.71 -5.77
N LEU A 83 -3.07 -7.48 -6.08
CA LEU A 83 -1.86 -7.24 -6.87
C LEU A 83 -0.61 -7.82 -6.18
N VAL A 84 -0.44 -7.56 -4.88
CA VAL A 84 0.69 -8.09 -4.11
C VAL A 84 0.68 -9.61 -4.10
N ASN A 85 -0.50 -10.23 -3.90
CA ASN A 85 -0.66 -11.68 -3.97
C ASN A 85 -0.23 -12.24 -5.33
N GLY A 86 -0.73 -11.65 -6.43
CA GLY A 86 -0.38 -12.07 -7.79
C GLY A 86 1.11 -11.89 -8.15
N LEU A 87 1.78 -10.87 -7.62
CA LEU A 87 3.23 -10.68 -7.83
C LEU A 87 4.08 -11.77 -7.18
N HIS A 88 3.60 -12.37 -6.09
CA HIS A 88 4.30 -13.38 -5.30
C HIS A 88 3.81 -14.81 -5.58
N ASP A 89 2.70 -14.98 -6.31
CA ASP A 89 2.18 -16.26 -6.78
C ASP A 89 3.01 -16.91 -7.91
N LYS A 90 4.29 -16.55 -8.03
CA LYS A 90 5.24 -17.09 -9.04
C LYS A 90 5.59 -18.56 -8.84
N THR A 91 4.96 -19.25 -7.89
CA THR A 91 5.12 -20.69 -7.64
C THR A 91 3.97 -21.54 -8.14
N ALA A 92 2.97 -20.95 -8.81
CA ALA A 92 1.93 -21.71 -9.51
C ALA A 92 2.56 -22.46 -10.71
N ILE A 93 3.13 -23.62 -10.42
CA ILE A 93 3.21 -24.76 -11.34
C ILE A 93 1.83 -24.82 -12.03
N GLU A 94 1.82 -24.78 -13.36
CA GLU A 94 0.67 -24.47 -14.24
C GLU A 94 -0.59 -25.37 -14.08
N GLU A 95 -0.63 -26.28 -13.11
CA GLU A 95 -1.72 -27.23 -12.87
C GLU A 95 -2.41 -27.11 -11.49
N GLY A 96 -2.08 -26.11 -10.67
CA GLY A 96 -2.64 -25.92 -9.32
C GLY A 96 -3.88 -24.99 -9.24
N THR A 97 -4.66 -25.11 -8.15
CA THR A 97 -5.72 -24.14 -7.83
C THR A 97 -5.14 -22.75 -7.57
N HIS A 98 -5.69 -21.72 -8.20
CA HIS A 98 -5.26 -20.33 -8.00
C HIS A 98 -5.39 -19.89 -6.54
N THR A 99 -4.42 -19.08 -6.08
CA THR A 99 -4.45 -18.44 -4.77
C THR A 99 -5.49 -17.30 -4.71
N SER A 100 -5.98 -17.04 -3.50
CA SER A 100 -6.78 -15.86 -3.17
C SER A 100 -6.33 -15.32 -1.81
N LEU A 101 -6.70 -14.09 -1.51
CA LEU A 101 -6.46 -13.48 -0.21
C LEU A 101 -7.17 -14.26 0.90
N LEU A 102 -6.51 -14.38 2.05
CA LEU A 102 -7.06 -15.03 3.25
C LEU A 102 -8.31 -14.29 3.79
N GLY A 103 -8.30 -12.95 3.70
CA GLY A 103 -9.32 -12.09 4.30
C GLY A 103 -9.27 -12.06 5.84
N PRO A 104 -10.14 -11.26 6.48
CA PRO A 104 -10.06 -10.98 7.92
C PRO A 104 -10.76 -12.04 8.80
N PHE A 105 -11.36 -13.08 8.21
CA PHE A 105 -12.28 -13.99 8.92
C PHE A 105 -11.68 -15.35 9.29
N TYR A 106 -10.38 -15.55 9.04
CA TYR A 106 -9.69 -16.77 9.44
C TYR A 106 -9.67 -16.94 10.96
N ARG A 107 -9.83 -18.19 11.43
CA ARG A 107 -9.73 -18.57 12.84
C ARG A 107 -8.85 -19.80 12.95
N GLU A 108 -7.78 -19.72 13.75
CA GLU A 108 -6.79 -20.78 13.88
C GLU A 108 -7.37 -22.07 14.50
N VAL A 109 -8.30 -21.95 15.44
CA VAL A 109 -8.87 -23.07 16.19
C VAL A 109 -10.30 -23.38 15.73
N ALA A 110 -10.46 -23.66 14.43
CA ALA A 110 -11.74 -24.12 13.89
C ALA A 110 -12.05 -25.55 14.37
N PRO A 111 -13.33 -25.90 14.64
CA PRO A 111 -13.69 -27.26 15.02
C PRO A 111 -13.47 -28.22 13.84
N ASN A 112 -12.88 -29.39 14.13
CA ASN A 112 -12.79 -30.47 13.15
C ASN A 112 -14.16 -31.12 12.96
N LEU A 113 -14.70 -31.05 11.75
CA LEU A 113 -15.95 -31.70 11.38
C LEU A 113 -15.66 -33.01 10.64
N PRO A 114 -16.45 -34.08 10.86
CA PRO A 114 -16.35 -35.29 10.06
C PRO A 114 -16.75 -35.01 8.61
N LEU A 115 -16.44 -35.96 7.72
CA LEU A 115 -16.90 -35.90 6.34
C LEU A 115 -18.41 -36.14 6.28
N GLY A 116 -19.16 -35.13 5.81
CA GLY A 116 -20.63 -35.16 5.71
C GLY A 116 -21.34 -34.88 7.02
#